data_AF-Q19MX6-F1
#
_entry.id   AF-Q19MX6-F1
#
_cell.length_a   1.000
_cell.length_b   1.000
_cell.length_c   1.000
_cell.angle_alpha   90.00
_cell.angle_beta   90.00
_cell.angle_gamma   90.00
#
_symmetry.space_group_name_H-M   'P 1'
#
loop_
_entity.id
_entity.type
_entity.pdbx_description
1 polymer ?
#
loop_
_entity_poly.entity_id
_entity_poly.type
_entity_poly.pdbx_seq_one_letter_code
_entity_poly.pdbx_strand_id
1 'polypeptide(L)'
;PVPASSKKSETEALKRVPSERPPFTVGDLKKAIPPHCFKRSIPRSFSYLITDIIIASCFYYLATNFFSLLPQPLSYLAWPLYWACQGCVLTGVWVIAHECGHHAFSDYQWLDDTVGLIFHSFLLVPYFSWKYSHRRHHSNTGSLERDEVFVPKQKSAIKWYGKYLNNPLGRTVMLTIQFTLGWPLYLACNVSGRPYDGFASHFFPNAPIYNDRERLQIYISDAGVLAVCFGLYRYAAAQGMASMFCLYGVPLLIVNFFLV
;
A
#
# COMPACT_ATOMS: atom_id res chain seq x y z
N PRO A 1 -13.33 -42.58 -49.29
CA PRO A 1 -12.87 -42.63 -47.88
C PRO A 1 -11.69 -41.67 -47.68
N VAL A 2 -12.00 -40.43 -47.29
CA VAL A 2 -11.00 -39.41 -46.95
C VAL A 2 -10.53 -39.70 -45.53
N PRO A 3 -9.22 -39.75 -45.24
CA PRO A 3 -8.76 -39.96 -43.87
C PRO A 3 -9.17 -38.75 -43.04
N ALA A 4 -9.77 -39.02 -41.88
CA ALA A 4 -10.14 -38.01 -40.92
C ALA A 4 -8.89 -37.22 -40.50
N SER A 5 -8.87 -35.93 -40.85
CA SER A 5 -7.97 -34.94 -40.25
C SER A 5 -8.18 -34.98 -38.74
N SER A 6 -7.20 -35.52 -38.02
CA SER A 6 -7.17 -35.49 -36.57
C SER A 6 -7.23 -34.04 -36.12
N LYS A 7 -8.27 -33.70 -35.35
CA LYS A 7 -8.39 -32.41 -34.65
C LYS A 7 -7.09 -32.12 -33.89
N LYS A 8 -6.24 -31.25 -34.45
CA LYS A 8 -5.28 -30.47 -33.67
C LYS A 8 -6.09 -29.41 -32.93
N SER A 9 -6.63 -29.78 -31.78
CA SER A 9 -7.39 -28.85 -30.94
C SER A 9 -7.46 -29.44 -29.55
N GLU A 10 -7.05 -28.63 -28.57
CA GLU A 10 -6.98 -28.90 -27.12
C GLU A 10 -5.64 -29.51 -26.66
N THR A 11 -5.04 -28.84 -25.67
CA THR A 11 -3.90 -29.30 -24.84
C THR A 11 -2.46 -28.93 -25.23
N GLU A 12 -2.23 -27.78 -25.86
CA GLU A 12 -1.14 -26.93 -25.35
C GLU A 12 -1.75 -25.94 -24.37
N ALA A 13 -2.28 -26.48 -23.27
CA ALA A 13 -2.46 -25.68 -22.08
C ALA A 13 -1.07 -25.16 -21.73
N LEU A 14 -0.85 -23.85 -21.91
CA LEU A 14 0.35 -23.13 -21.49
C LEU A 14 0.86 -23.79 -20.21
N LYS A 15 2.04 -24.42 -20.27
CA LYS A 15 2.64 -25.15 -19.14
C LYS A 15 2.58 -24.19 -17.94
N ARG A 16 1.63 -24.41 -17.03
CA ARG A 16 1.45 -23.55 -15.86
C ARG A 16 2.77 -23.52 -15.10
N VAL A 17 3.00 -22.43 -14.38
CA VAL A 17 4.11 -22.28 -13.44
C VAL A 17 4.27 -23.58 -12.63
N PRO A 18 5.50 -24.06 -12.37
CA PRO A 18 5.72 -25.32 -11.66
C PRO A 18 4.93 -25.35 -10.35
N SER A 19 3.99 -26.28 -10.21
CA SER A 19 3.19 -26.47 -9.00
C SER A 19 3.78 -27.53 -8.07
N GLU A 20 4.83 -28.21 -8.50
CA GLU A 20 5.57 -29.17 -7.69
C GLU A 20 6.36 -28.44 -6.60
N ARG A 21 6.55 -29.12 -5.46
CA ARG A 21 7.41 -28.58 -4.41
C ARG A 21 8.84 -28.48 -4.95
N PRO A 22 9.52 -27.35 -4.73
CA PRO A 22 10.90 -27.21 -5.17
C PRO A 22 11.79 -28.27 -4.49
N PRO A 23 12.86 -28.74 -5.16
CA PRO A 23 13.78 -29.74 -4.62
C PRO A 23 14.72 -29.18 -3.54
N PHE A 24 14.39 -28.03 -2.95
CA PHE A 24 15.17 -27.34 -1.92
C PHE A 24 14.24 -26.73 -0.88
N THR A 25 14.77 -26.52 0.33
CA THR A 25 14.05 -25.91 1.43
C THR A 25 14.32 -24.40 1.51
N VAL A 26 13.49 -23.67 2.27
CA VAL A 26 13.77 -22.27 2.64
C VAL A 26 15.09 -22.16 3.40
N GLY A 27 15.49 -23.20 4.15
CA GLY A 27 16.77 -23.27 4.84
C GLY A 27 17.96 -23.29 3.88
N ASP A 28 17.84 -24.02 2.76
CA ASP A 28 18.89 -24.09 1.74
C ASP A 28 19.08 -22.75 1.04
N LEU A 29 17.97 -22.04 0.76
CA LEU A 29 18.01 -20.67 0.25
C LEU A 29 18.71 -19.73 1.23
N LYS A 30 18.37 -19.79 2.52
CA LYS A 30 19.01 -18.95 3.55
C LYS A 30 20.52 -19.23 3.68
N LYS A 31 20.95 -20.50 3.56
CA LYS A 31 22.36 -20.88 3.59
C LYS A 31 23.14 -20.39 2.38
N ALA A 32 22.49 -20.26 1.22
CA ALA A 32 23.11 -19.72 0.00
C ALA A 32 23.34 -18.20 0.06
N ILE A 33 22.61 -17.48 0.93
CA ILE A 33 22.75 -16.03 1.10
C ILE A 33 23.97 -15.72 1.99
N PRO A 34 24.88 -14.82 1.58
CA PRO A 34 26.03 -14.45 2.40
C PRO A 34 25.64 -13.95 3.81
N PRO A 35 26.35 -14.34 4.89
CA PRO A 35 25.98 -13.99 6.26
C PRO A 35 25.86 -12.48 6.54
N HIS A 36 26.63 -11.66 5.82
CA HIS A 36 26.58 -10.20 5.98
C HIS A 36 25.25 -9.60 5.48
N CYS A 37 24.51 -10.26 4.58
CA CYS A 37 23.20 -9.81 4.11
C CYS A 37 22.12 -9.89 5.19
N PHE A 38 22.35 -10.64 6.27
CA PHE A 38 21.43 -10.72 7.41
C PHE A 38 21.72 -9.68 8.50
N LYS A 39 22.79 -8.87 8.35
CA LYS A 39 23.15 -7.83 9.32
C LYS A 39 22.49 -6.52 8.95
N ARG A 40 21.51 -6.10 9.75
CA ARG A 40 20.82 -4.82 9.58
C ARG A 40 21.60 -3.71 10.28
N SER A 41 21.75 -2.56 9.64
CA SER A 41 22.49 -1.43 10.21
C SER A 41 21.52 -0.32 10.58
N ILE A 42 21.26 -0.16 11.88
CA ILE A 42 20.38 0.89 12.42
C ILE A 42 20.77 2.28 11.92
N PRO A 43 22.06 2.71 11.97
CA PRO A 43 22.44 4.02 11.43
C PRO A 43 22.11 4.18 9.95
N ARG A 44 22.29 3.12 9.16
CA ARG A 44 21.95 3.14 7.72
C ARG A 44 20.44 3.23 7.52
N SER A 45 19.65 2.41 8.20
CA SER A 45 18.19 2.41 8.09
C SER A 45 17.61 3.79 8.46
N PHE A 46 18.07 4.38 9.56
CA PHE A 46 17.66 5.74 9.95
C PHE A 46 18.19 6.81 9.00
N SER A 47 19.37 6.64 8.38
CA SER A 47 19.87 7.63 7.42
C SER A 47 18.94 7.81 6.22
N TYR A 48 18.34 6.73 5.71
CA TYR A 48 17.34 6.81 4.63
C TYR A 48 16.06 7.51 5.10
N LEU A 49 15.53 7.10 6.26
CA LEU A 49 14.32 7.69 6.83
C LEU A 49 14.48 9.19 7.10
N ILE A 50 15.60 9.58 7.72
CA ILE A 50 15.91 10.98 8.03
C ILE A 50 16.08 11.79 6.75
N THR A 51 16.73 11.22 5.72
CA THR A 51 16.87 11.88 4.42
C THR A 51 15.50 12.18 3.80
N ASP A 52 14.60 11.21 3.78
CA ASP A 52 13.25 11.40 3.24
C ASP A 52 12.46 12.45 4.05
N ILE A 53 12.57 12.44 5.37
CA ILE A 53 11.93 13.44 6.25
C ILE A 53 12.50 14.85 5.98
N ILE A 54 13.81 14.99 5.81
CA ILE A 54 14.45 16.28 5.50
C ILE A 54 13.94 16.80 4.16
N ILE A 55 13.94 15.96 3.12
CA ILE A 55 13.48 16.36 1.78
C ILE A 55 11.99 16.75 1.83
N ALA A 56 11.15 15.95 2.48
CA ALA A 56 9.73 16.24 2.65
C ALA A 56 9.49 17.54 3.42
N SER A 57 10.31 17.82 4.44
CA SER A 57 10.27 19.06 5.21
C SER A 57 10.72 20.27 4.39
N CYS A 58 11.76 20.11 3.56
CA CYS A 58 12.21 21.14 2.63
C CYS A 58 11.12 21.49 1.61
N PHE A 59 10.47 20.50 1.00
CA PHE A 59 9.36 20.75 0.08
C PHE A 59 8.19 21.44 0.76
N TYR A 60 7.80 21.00 1.96
CA TYR A 60 6.77 21.68 2.75
C TYR A 60 7.14 23.14 3.01
N TYR A 61 8.37 23.39 3.49
CA TYR A 61 8.86 24.74 3.76
C TYR A 61 8.86 25.62 2.51
N LEU A 62 9.28 25.08 1.36
CA LEU A 62 9.26 25.79 0.09
C LEU A 62 7.83 26.16 -0.31
N ALA A 63 6.91 25.20 -0.22
CA ALA A 63 5.50 25.41 -0.56
C ALA A 63 4.85 26.49 0.32
N THR A 64 5.07 26.45 1.64
CA THR A 64 4.40 27.37 2.57
C THR A 64 4.98 28.78 2.58
N ASN A 65 6.26 28.97 2.25
CA ASN A 65 6.93 30.27 2.38
C ASN A 65 7.16 30.98 1.05
N PHE A 66 7.26 30.25 -0.07
CA PHE A 66 7.68 30.84 -1.34
C PHE A 66 6.64 30.75 -2.46
N PHE A 67 5.68 29.81 -2.43
CA PHE A 67 4.77 29.64 -3.57
C PHE A 67 3.84 30.84 -3.78
N SER A 68 3.46 31.53 -2.70
CA SER A 68 2.68 32.77 -2.75
C SER A 68 3.49 33.97 -3.27
N LEU A 69 4.82 33.89 -3.25
CA LEU A 69 5.73 34.93 -3.74
C LEU A 69 6.04 34.79 -5.23
N LEU A 70 5.73 33.63 -5.83
CA LEU A 70 5.98 33.38 -7.25
C LEU A 70 5.01 34.19 -8.12
N PRO A 71 5.49 34.85 -9.20
CA PRO A 71 4.62 35.51 -10.15
C PRO A 71 3.78 34.47 -10.91
N GLN A 72 2.58 34.86 -11.33
CA GLN A 72 1.76 34.02 -12.20
C GLN A 72 2.38 33.93 -13.61
N PRO A 73 2.38 32.74 -14.26
CA PRO A 73 1.70 31.50 -13.88
C PRO A 73 2.56 30.50 -13.07
N LEU A 74 3.77 30.87 -12.64
CA LEU A 74 4.71 29.94 -12.00
C LEU A 74 4.16 29.39 -10.68
N SER A 75 3.40 30.18 -9.93
CA SER A 75 2.73 29.72 -8.70
C SER A 75 1.78 28.54 -8.96
N TYR A 76 1.03 28.56 -10.08
CA TYR A 76 0.15 27.44 -10.44
C TYR A 76 0.90 26.19 -10.88
N LEU A 77 2.08 26.34 -11.50
CA LEU A 77 2.92 25.21 -11.89
C LEU A 77 3.69 24.59 -10.71
N ALA A 78 4.00 25.40 -9.69
CA ALA A 78 4.71 24.95 -8.50
C ALA A 78 3.91 23.91 -7.70
N TRP A 79 2.58 24.03 -7.64
CA TRP A 79 1.71 23.12 -6.91
C TRP A 79 1.73 21.68 -7.44
N PRO A 80 1.46 21.40 -8.74
CA PRO A 80 1.58 20.06 -9.29
C PRO A 80 2.98 19.45 -9.13
N LEU A 81 4.03 20.26 -9.28
CA LEU A 81 5.39 19.78 -9.08
C LEU A 81 5.64 19.40 -7.61
N TYR A 82 5.20 20.24 -6.66
CA TYR A 82 5.24 19.91 -5.24
C TYR A 82 4.46 18.63 -4.95
N TRP A 83 3.23 18.48 -5.46
CA TRP A 83 2.42 17.29 -5.20
C TRP A 83 3.10 16.01 -5.68
N ALA A 84 3.63 16.02 -6.90
CA ALA A 84 4.35 14.89 -7.46
C ALA A 84 5.61 14.57 -6.65
N CYS A 85 6.47 15.57 -6.39
CA CYS A 85 7.72 15.37 -5.67
C CYS A 85 7.50 14.97 -4.21
N GLN A 86 6.62 15.68 -3.50
CA GLN A 86 6.27 15.38 -2.10
C GLN A 86 5.66 14.00 -1.98
N GLY A 87 4.70 13.66 -2.84
CA GLY A 87 4.08 12.34 -2.89
C GLY A 87 5.11 11.23 -3.08
N CYS A 88 6.01 11.36 -4.07
CA CYS A 88 7.07 10.38 -4.32
C CYS A 88 8.01 10.19 -3.12
N VAL A 89 8.40 11.27 -2.43
CA VAL A 89 9.25 11.17 -1.23
C VAL A 89 8.49 10.50 -0.08
N LEU A 90 7.21 10.85 0.13
CA LEU A 90 6.38 10.21 1.14
C LEU A 90 6.10 8.72 0.83
N THR A 91 6.13 8.31 -0.44
CA THR A 91 6.13 6.89 -0.81
C THR A 91 7.41 6.20 -0.31
N GLY A 92 8.57 6.88 -0.33
CA GLY A 92 9.80 6.37 0.29
C GLY A 92 9.63 6.11 1.80
N VAL A 93 9.04 7.07 2.51
CA VAL A 93 8.69 6.93 3.93
C VAL A 93 7.72 5.75 4.14
N TRP A 94 6.72 5.61 3.28
CA TRP A 94 5.79 4.48 3.31
C TRP A 94 6.50 3.13 3.16
N VAL A 95 7.43 3.03 2.20
CA VAL A 95 8.24 1.83 1.94
C VAL A 95 9.09 1.49 3.16
N ILE A 96 9.74 2.46 3.79
CA ILE A 96 10.55 2.23 5.00
C ILE A 96 9.67 1.69 6.14
N ALA A 97 8.48 2.26 6.35
CA ALA A 97 7.55 1.77 7.36
C ALA A 97 6.97 0.39 7.00
N HIS A 98 6.78 0.09 5.71
CA HIS A 98 6.47 -1.25 5.20
C HIS A 98 7.59 -2.25 5.54
N GLU A 99 8.86 -1.89 5.32
CA GLU A 99 10.03 -2.73 5.67
C GLU A 99 10.14 -2.99 7.17
N CYS A 100 9.67 -2.06 8.02
CA CYS A 100 9.53 -2.31 9.45
C CYS A 100 8.54 -3.46 9.74
N GLY A 101 7.45 -3.55 8.97
CA GLY A 101 6.49 -4.67 9.05
C GLY A 101 7.10 -6.03 8.70
N HIS A 102 8.14 -6.04 7.86
CA HIS A 102 8.92 -7.23 7.49
C HIS A 102 10.06 -7.56 8.46
N HIS A 103 10.27 -6.73 9.47
CA HIS A 103 11.45 -6.80 10.33
C HIS A 103 12.76 -6.71 9.53
N ALA A 104 12.79 -5.82 8.53
CA ALA A 104 13.96 -5.56 7.71
C ALA A 104 14.70 -4.26 8.13
N PHE A 105 14.06 -3.40 8.91
CA PHE A 105 14.61 -2.11 9.31
C PHE A 105 15.71 -2.25 10.38
N SER A 106 15.49 -3.11 11.39
CA SER A 106 16.47 -3.42 12.43
C SER A 106 16.36 -4.87 12.92
N ASP A 107 17.29 -5.29 13.77
CA ASP A 107 17.22 -6.60 14.44
C ASP A 107 16.29 -6.59 15.68
N TYR A 108 15.67 -5.43 15.99
CA TYR A 108 14.81 -5.23 17.15
C TYR A 108 13.37 -5.00 16.72
N GLN A 109 12.53 -6.02 16.93
CA GLN A 109 11.12 -5.96 16.55
C GLN A 109 10.37 -4.76 17.15
N TRP A 110 10.63 -4.40 18.42
CA TRP A 110 9.95 -3.26 19.05
C TRP A 110 10.31 -1.93 18.39
N LEU A 111 11.54 -1.78 17.87
CA LEU A 111 12.00 -0.58 17.19
C LEU A 111 11.30 -0.44 15.85
N ASP A 112 11.27 -1.53 15.08
CA ASP A 112 10.58 -1.61 13.79
C ASP A 112 9.08 -1.33 13.97
N ASP A 113 8.45 -1.97 14.95
CA ASP A 113 7.03 -1.77 15.24
C ASP A 113 6.72 -0.32 15.66
N THR A 114 7.64 0.35 16.37
CA THR A 114 7.50 1.75 16.76
C THR A 114 7.64 2.70 15.57
N VAL A 115 8.69 2.54 14.77
CA VAL A 115 8.94 3.36 13.58
C VAL A 115 7.80 3.17 12.58
N GLY A 116 7.45 1.92 12.30
CA GLY A 116 6.34 1.57 11.42
C GLY A 116 5.03 2.21 11.87
N LEU A 117 4.66 2.06 13.16
CA LEU A 117 3.44 2.67 13.71
C LEU A 117 3.40 4.19 13.50
N ILE A 118 4.49 4.90 13.82
CA ILE A 118 4.55 6.36 13.70
C ILE A 118 4.34 6.80 12.25
N PHE A 119 5.15 6.27 11.32
CA PHE A 119 5.18 6.78 9.96
C PHE A 119 4.02 6.29 9.09
N HIS A 120 3.54 5.06 9.30
CA HIS A 120 2.27 4.64 8.68
C HIS A 120 1.07 5.43 9.21
N SER A 121 1.02 5.77 10.51
CA SER A 121 -0.05 6.62 11.04
C SER A 121 -0.06 8.00 10.37
N PHE A 122 1.11 8.63 10.17
CA PHE A 122 1.22 9.90 9.45
C PHE A 122 0.75 9.82 7.99
N LEU A 123 0.71 8.63 7.40
CA LEU A 123 0.20 8.34 6.06
C LEU A 123 -1.20 7.71 6.07
N LEU A 124 -1.91 7.78 7.19
CA LEU A 124 -3.25 7.19 7.40
C LEU A 124 -3.34 5.69 7.11
N VAL A 125 -2.25 4.97 7.37
CA VAL A 125 -2.19 3.51 7.28
C VAL A 125 -2.20 2.93 8.69
N PRO A 126 -3.16 2.05 9.03
CA PRO A 126 -3.18 1.39 10.32
C PRO A 126 -2.09 0.30 10.38
N TYR A 127 -0.91 0.66 10.92
CA TYR A 127 0.33 -0.13 10.81
C TYR A 127 0.19 -1.61 11.15
N PHE A 128 -0.28 -1.97 12.35
CA PHE A 128 -0.33 -3.37 12.76
C PHE A 128 -1.39 -4.16 11.99
N SER A 129 -2.55 -3.53 11.75
CA SER A 129 -3.62 -4.21 11.03
C SER A 129 -3.23 -4.48 9.57
N TRP A 130 -2.54 -3.54 8.94
CA TRP A 130 -1.94 -3.72 7.62
C TRP A 130 -0.76 -4.70 7.66
N LYS A 131 0.16 -4.60 8.63
CA LYS A 131 1.29 -5.54 8.79
C LYS A 131 0.81 -6.99 8.84
N TYR A 132 -0.28 -7.26 9.56
CA TYR A 132 -0.83 -8.60 9.71
C TYR A 132 -1.51 -9.13 8.44
N SER A 133 -2.32 -8.33 7.74
CA SER A 133 -2.89 -8.74 6.45
C SER A 133 -1.79 -8.87 5.39
N HIS A 134 -0.84 -7.94 5.36
CA HIS A 134 0.29 -7.95 4.44
C HIS A 134 1.20 -9.17 4.59
N ARG A 135 1.49 -9.59 5.82
CA ARG A 135 2.22 -10.84 6.07
C ARG A 135 1.50 -12.06 5.47
N ARG A 136 0.17 -12.09 5.56
CA ARG A 136 -0.66 -13.15 4.97
C ARG A 136 -0.66 -13.06 3.44
N HIS A 137 -0.72 -11.85 2.86
CA HIS A 137 -0.51 -11.61 1.43
C HIS A 137 0.81 -12.23 0.96
N HIS A 138 1.94 -11.89 1.59
CA HIS A 138 3.24 -12.44 1.18
C HIS A 138 3.33 -13.97 1.28
N SER A 139 2.62 -14.59 2.22
CA SER A 139 2.57 -16.05 2.31
C SER A 139 1.66 -16.72 1.27
N ASN A 140 0.80 -15.95 0.61
CA ASN A 140 -0.23 -16.44 -0.31
C ASN A 140 -0.26 -15.67 -1.64
N THR A 141 0.81 -14.95 -2.01
CA THR A 141 0.81 -14.05 -3.17
C THR A 141 0.39 -14.79 -4.45
N GLY A 142 -0.61 -14.25 -5.14
CA GLY A 142 -1.16 -14.82 -6.36
C GLY A 142 -2.14 -15.99 -6.14
N SER A 143 -2.47 -16.32 -4.89
CA SER A 143 -3.53 -17.27 -4.58
C SER A 143 -4.90 -16.62 -4.79
N LEU A 144 -5.74 -17.25 -5.62
CA LEU A 144 -7.13 -16.80 -5.80
C LEU A 144 -8.01 -16.97 -4.56
N GLU A 145 -7.56 -17.78 -3.60
CA GLU A 145 -8.34 -18.14 -2.40
C GLU A 145 -7.83 -17.43 -1.15
N ARG A 146 -6.51 -17.25 -1.03
CA ARG A 146 -5.87 -16.88 0.23
C ARG A 146 -5.08 -15.57 0.18
N ASP A 147 -4.93 -14.97 -1.00
CA ASP A 147 -4.27 -13.67 -1.09
C ASP A 147 -5.15 -12.60 -0.40
N GLU A 148 -4.53 -11.70 0.35
CA GLU A 148 -5.22 -10.64 1.07
C GLU A 148 -5.45 -9.40 0.22
N VAL A 149 -4.81 -9.28 -0.94
CA VAL A 149 -4.91 -8.09 -1.80
C VAL A 149 -4.78 -8.46 -3.27
N PHE A 150 -5.39 -7.66 -4.15
CA PHE A 150 -5.39 -7.83 -5.60
C PHE A 150 -5.94 -9.18 -6.10
N VAL A 151 -6.89 -9.77 -5.39
CA VAL A 151 -7.54 -11.02 -5.82
C VAL A 151 -8.43 -10.75 -7.04
N PRO A 152 -8.12 -11.29 -8.23
CA PRO A 152 -8.92 -11.05 -9.41
C PRO A 152 -10.27 -11.76 -9.29
N LYS A 153 -11.34 -11.07 -9.70
CA LYS A 153 -12.68 -11.66 -9.71
C LYS A 153 -12.75 -12.78 -10.74
N GLN A 154 -13.29 -13.93 -10.31
CA GLN A 154 -13.65 -15.00 -11.24
C GLN A 154 -14.74 -14.52 -12.21
N LYS A 155 -14.78 -15.11 -13.42
CA LYS A 155 -15.75 -14.75 -14.46
C LYS A 155 -17.21 -14.81 -13.97
N SER A 156 -17.53 -15.77 -13.11
CA SER A 156 -18.85 -15.94 -12.48
C SER A 156 -19.23 -14.78 -11.53
N ALA A 157 -18.26 -14.12 -10.92
CA ALA A 157 -18.45 -13.01 -9.99
C ALA A 157 -18.47 -11.63 -10.68
N ILE A 158 -18.18 -11.57 -11.98
CA ILE A 158 -18.28 -10.32 -12.77
C ILE A 158 -19.76 -10.01 -13.01
N LYS A 159 -20.23 -8.90 -12.45
CA LYS A 159 -21.62 -8.45 -12.62
C LYS A 159 -21.94 -8.15 -14.09
N TRP A 160 -23.21 -8.26 -14.44
CA TRP A 160 -23.73 -8.08 -15.81
C TRP A 160 -23.24 -6.78 -16.47
N TYR A 161 -23.13 -5.70 -15.70
CA TYR A 161 -22.72 -4.39 -16.19
C TYR A 161 -21.21 -4.30 -16.52
N GLY A 162 -20.40 -5.23 -16.04
CA GLY A 162 -18.95 -5.23 -16.26
C GLY A 162 -18.57 -5.30 -17.74
N LYS A 163 -19.41 -5.93 -18.57
CA LYS A 163 -19.21 -5.97 -20.03
C LYS A 163 -19.27 -4.57 -20.66
N TYR A 164 -20.14 -3.71 -20.15
CA TYR A 164 -20.29 -2.33 -20.65
C TYR A 164 -19.20 -1.40 -20.13
N LEU A 165 -18.54 -1.74 -19.01
CA LEU A 165 -17.41 -0.98 -18.49
C LEU A 165 -16.07 -1.36 -19.13
N ASN A 166 -16.02 -2.44 -19.91
CA ASN A 166 -14.81 -2.86 -20.62
C ASN A 166 -14.61 -2.10 -21.95
N ASN A 167 -14.62 -0.77 -21.89
CA ASN A 167 -14.31 0.14 -22.99
C ASN A 167 -13.38 1.27 -22.48
N PRO A 168 -12.78 2.11 -23.36
CA PRO A 168 -11.85 3.15 -22.92
C PRO A 168 -12.38 4.07 -21.82
N LEU A 169 -13.62 4.56 -21.94
CA LEU A 169 -14.24 5.43 -20.94
C LEU A 169 -14.46 4.70 -19.61
N GLY A 170 -15.01 3.48 -19.67
CA GLY A 170 -15.23 2.67 -18.48
C GLY A 170 -13.94 2.31 -17.74
N ARG A 171 -12.86 2.03 -18.49
CA ARG A 171 -11.52 1.80 -17.92
C ARG A 171 -10.95 3.06 -17.28
N THR A 172 -11.08 4.22 -17.94
CA THR A 172 -10.65 5.49 -17.35
C THR A 172 -11.36 5.75 -16.02
N VAL A 173 -12.69 5.56 -15.96
CA VAL A 173 -13.45 5.73 -14.70
C VAL A 173 -12.97 4.75 -13.63
N MET A 174 -12.79 3.47 -13.96
CA MET A 174 -12.30 2.47 -13.02
C MET A 174 -10.90 2.80 -12.50
N LEU A 175 -9.98 3.19 -13.38
CA LEU A 175 -8.62 3.58 -13.00
C LEU A 175 -8.62 4.83 -12.13
N THR A 176 -9.44 5.84 -12.46
CA THR A 176 -9.59 7.03 -11.61
C THR A 176 -10.07 6.65 -10.21
N ILE A 177 -11.06 5.75 -10.09
CA ILE A 177 -11.52 5.26 -8.79
C ILE A 177 -10.42 4.48 -8.07
N GLN A 178 -9.72 3.58 -8.76
CA GLN A 178 -8.63 2.78 -8.18
C GLN A 178 -7.52 3.68 -7.63
N PHE A 179 -7.07 4.66 -8.42
CA PHE A 179 -5.97 5.56 -8.08
C PHE A 179 -6.32 6.61 -7.02
N THR A 180 -7.61 6.90 -6.80
CA THR A 180 -8.04 7.90 -5.80
C THR A 180 -8.62 7.28 -4.54
N LEU A 181 -9.43 6.23 -4.69
CA LEU A 181 -10.20 5.60 -3.62
C LEU A 181 -9.82 4.13 -3.39
N GLY A 182 -9.04 3.50 -4.27
CA GLY A 182 -8.71 2.08 -4.16
C GLY A 182 -8.07 1.72 -2.83
N TRP A 183 -7.07 2.50 -2.39
CA TRP A 183 -6.37 2.26 -1.13
C TRP A 183 -7.26 2.50 0.09
N PRO A 184 -7.93 3.67 0.25
CA PRO A 184 -8.89 3.87 1.33
C PRO A 184 -10.00 2.81 1.37
N LEU A 185 -10.55 2.42 0.23
CA LEU A 185 -11.60 1.41 0.17
C LEU A 185 -11.08 0.01 0.48
N TYR A 186 -9.83 -0.31 0.15
CA TYR A 186 -9.20 -1.56 0.56
C TYR A 186 -9.05 -1.61 2.08
N LEU A 187 -8.54 -0.53 2.70
CA LEU A 187 -8.42 -0.48 4.15
C LEU A 187 -9.80 -0.52 4.85
N ALA A 188 -10.76 0.29 4.39
CA ALA A 188 -12.06 0.42 5.03
C ALA A 188 -12.98 -0.79 4.80
N CYS A 189 -12.97 -1.37 3.60
CA CYS A 189 -13.98 -2.31 3.13
C CYS A 189 -13.42 -3.55 2.41
N ASN A 190 -12.09 -3.74 2.39
CA ASN A 190 -11.43 -4.90 1.78
C ASN A 190 -11.80 -5.14 0.30
N VAL A 191 -12.00 -4.07 -0.48
CA VAL A 191 -12.60 -4.17 -1.84
C VAL A 191 -11.77 -4.96 -2.87
N SER A 192 -10.46 -5.11 -2.64
CA SER A 192 -9.52 -5.83 -3.50
C SER A 192 -8.98 -7.12 -2.89
N GLY A 193 -9.35 -7.45 -1.65
CA GLY A 193 -8.89 -8.65 -0.95
C GLY A 193 -9.78 -9.87 -1.18
N ARG A 194 -9.39 -11.00 -0.60
CA ARG A 194 -10.23 -12.21 -0.57
C ARG A 194 -11.55 -11.99 0.17
N PRO A 195 -12.61 -12.76 -0.16
CA PRO A 195 -13.83 -12.74 0.64
C PRO A 195 -13.59 -13.30 2.04
N TYR A 196 -14.36 -12.79 2.99
CA TYR A 196 -14.41 -13.24 4.37
C TYR A 196 -15.85 -13.44 4.80
N ASP A 197 -16.08 -14.35 5.75
CA ASP A 197 -17.37 -14.50 6.43
C ASP A 197 -17.54 -13.36 7.44
N GLY A 198 -18.09 -12.25 6.97
CA GLY A 198 -18.36 -11.04 7.77
C GLY A 198 -17.76 -9.77 7.19
N PHE A 199 -17.85 -8.67 7.94
CA PHE A 199 -17.31 -7.38 7.53
C PHE A 199 -15.79 -7.33 7.72
N ALA A 200 -15.06 -7.32 6.61
CA ALA A 200 -13.60 -7.21 6.58
C ALA A 200 -13.18 -5.74 6.47
N SER A 201 -12.45 -5.26 7.47
CA SER A 201 -11.91 -3.90 7.52
C SER A 201 -10.62 -3.89 8.33
N HIS A 202 -9.64 -3.12 7.87
CA HIS A 202 -8.36 -2.91 8.57
C HIS A 202 -8.51 -2.02 9.80
N PHE A 203 -9.64 -1.33 9.94
CA PHE A 203 -9.98 -0.49 11.11
C PHE A 203 -10.95 -1.18 12.07
N PHE A 204 -11.24 -2.47 11.86
CA PHE A 204 -12.13 -3.24 12.72
C PHE A 204 -11.34 -4.36 13.41
N PRO A 205 -10.98 -4.20 14.70
CA PRO A 205 -10.18 -5.19 15.43
C PRO A 205 -10.78 -6.59 15.49
N ASN A 206 -12.11 -6.71 15.42
CA ASN A 206 -12.82 -7.99 15.40
C ASN A 206 -13.12 -8.49 13.97
N ALA A 207 -12.54 -7.88 12.94
CA ALA A 207 -12.69 -8.34 11.57
C ALA A 207 -12.15 -9.78 11.41
N PRO A 208 -12.75 -10.58 10.53
CA PRO A 208 -12.34 -11.97 10.28
C PRO A 208 -10.94 -12.10 9.64
N ILE A 209 -10.28 -10.97 9.33
CA ILE A 209 -8.89 -10.88 8.89
C ILE A 209 -7.93 -11.33 10.02
N TYR A 210 -8.31 -11.09 11.28
CA TYR A 210 -7.40 -11.12 12.43
C TYR A 210 -7.75 -12.21 13.44
N ASN A 211 -6.73 -12.68 14.17
CA ASN A 211 -6.93 -13.56 15.32
C ASN A 211 -6.99 -12.76 16.64
N ASP A 212 -7.44 -13.40 17.72
CA ASP A 212 -7.62 -12.74 19.03
C ASP A 212 -6.34 -12.08 19.58
N ARG A 213 -5.16 -12.64 19.26
CA ARG A 213 -3.88 -12.15 19.77
C ARG A 213 -3.42 -10.86 19.08
N GLU A 214 -3.92 -10.60 17.88
CA GLU A 214 -3.56 -9.42 17.08
C GLU A 214 -4.39 -8.18 17.46
N ARG A 215 -5.57 -8.37 18.06
CA ARG A 215 -6.58 -7.32 18.25
C ARG A 215 -6.09 -6.07 18.98
N LEU A 216 -5.32 -6.26 20.05
CA LEU A 216 -4.80 -5.14 20.83
C LEU A 216 -3.94 -4.19 19.98
N GLN A 217 -3.15 -4.74 19.07
CA GLN A 217 -2.29 -3.96 18.19
C GLN A 217 -3.07 -3.24 17.08
N ILE A 218 -4.22 -3.79 16.67
CA ILE A 218 -5.13 -3.09 15.75
C ILE A 218 -5.69 -1.85 16.43
N TYR A 219 -6.17 -1.96 17.67
CA TYR A 219 -6.59 -0.79 18.45
C TYR A 219 -5.51 0.30 18.55
N ILE A 220 -4.25 -0.11 18.75
CA ILE A 220 -3.11 0.84 18.79
C ILE A 220 -2.93 1.54 17.44
N SER A 221 -3.08 0.82 16.33
CA SER A 221 -2.98 1.39 14.97
C SER A 221 -4.10 2.37 14.69
N ASP A 222 -5.34 2.01 15.05
CA ASP A 222 -6.52 2.85 14.89
C ASP A 222 -6.37 4.14 15.70
N ALA A 223 -5.86 4.05 16.93
CA ALA A 223 -5.55 5.21 17.75
C ALA A 223 -4.49 6.12 17.10
N GLY A 224 -3.46 5.54 16.48
CA GLY A 224 -2.44 6.29 15.72
C GLY A 224 -3.05 7.07 14.54
N VAL A 225 -3.88 6.41 13.73
CA VAL A 225 -4.58 7.05 12.60
C VAL A 225 -5.54 8.14 13.09
N LEU A 226 -6.30 7.87 14.17
CA LEU A 226 -7.21 8.86 14.76
C LEU A 226 -6.47 10.09 15.31
N ALA A 227 -5.29 9.90 15.91
CA ALA A 227 -4.45 11.00 16.39
C ALA A 227 -3.99 11.91 15.23
N VAL A 228 -3.59 11.32 14.09
CA VAL A 228 -3.21 12.08 12.90
C VAL A 228 -4.42 12.76 12.27
N CYS A 229 -5.56 12.08 12.14
CA CYS A 229 -6.82 12.69 11.69
C CYS A 229 -7.23 13.89 12.55
N PHE A 230 -7.10 13.79 13.88
CA PHE A 230 -7.35 14.91 14.78
C PHE A 230 -6.36 16.06 14.55
N GLY A 231 -5.07 15.77 14.37
CA GLY A 231 -4.06 16.77 14.01
C GLY A 231 -4.39 17.50 12.71
N LEU A 232 -4.79 16.77 11.67
CA LEU A 232 -5.21 17.34 10.38
C LEU A 232 -6.48 18.17 10.51
N TYR A 233 -7.44 17.74 11.31
CA TYR A 233 -8.64 18.52 11.63
C TYR A 233 -8.27 19.85 12.31
N ARG A 234 -7.38 19.83 13.30
CA ARG A 234 -6.90 21.04 13.98
C ARG A 234 -6.14 21.96 13.04
N TYR A 235 -5.29 21.41 12.16
CA TYR A 235 -4.61 22.17 11.13
C TYR A 235 -5.58 22.81 10.15
N ALA A 236 -6.55 22.06 9.63
CA ALA A 236 -7.58 22.56 8.72
C ALA A 236 -8.45 23.65 9.35
N ALA A 237 -8.75 23.54 10.65
CA ALA A 237 -9.46 24.58 11.39
C ALA A 237 -8.65 25.88 11.54
N ALA A 238 -7.32 25.79 11.60
CA ALA A 238 -6.43 26.95 11.77
C ALA A 238 -6.00 27.59 10.44
N GLN A 239 -5.69 26.78 9.42
CA GLN A 239 -5.07 27.20 8.15
C GLN A 239 -6.00 27.02 6.94
N GLY A 240 -7.19 26.46 7.15
CA GLY A 240 -8.18 26.18 6.11
C GLY A 240 -8.04 24.79 5.49
N MET A 241 -9.20 24.23 5.10
CA MET A 241 -9.29 22.92 4.44
C MET A 241 -8.49 22.84 3.14
N ALA A 242 -8.50 23.91 2.33
CA ALA A 242 -7.77 23.95 1.06
C ALA A 242 -6.24 23.84 1.28
N SER A 243 -5.70 24.53 2.28
CA SER A 243 -4.28 24.44 2.65
C SER A 243 -3.92 23.02 3.09
N MET A 244 -4.72 22.44 3.99
CA MET A 244 -4.52 21.05 4.46
C MET A 244 -4.54 20.07 3.27
N PHE A 245 -5.54 20.19 2.40
CA PHE A 245 -5.67 19.30 1.26
C PHE A 245 -4.51 19.46 0.27
N CYS A 246 -4.10 20.69 -0.06
CA CYS A 246 -2.99 20.92 -0.99
C CYS A 246 -1.63 20.48 -0.42
N LEU A 247 -1.38 20.66 0.88
CA LEU A 247 -0.09 20.35 1.49
C LEU A 247 0.05 18.88 1.90
N TYR A 248 -1.05 18.25 2.30
CA TYR A 248 -1.07 16.88 2.81
C TYR A 248 -1.95 15.94 1.97
N GLY A 249 -3.19 16.34 1.69
CA GLY A 249 -4.17 15.49 1.00
C GLY A 249 -3.74 15.05 -0.39
N VAL A 250 -3.31 15.98 -1.26
CA VAL A 250 -2.88 15.65 -2.62
C VAL A 250 -1.59 14.82 -2.63
N PRO A 251 -0.53 15.15 -1.87
CA PRO A 251 0.62 14.26 -1.73
C PRO A 251 0.26 12.86 -1.23
N LEU A 252 -0.68 12.74 -0.28
CA LEU A 252 -1.18 11.44 0.18
C LEU A 252 -1.92 10.66 -0.94
N LEU A 253 -2.66 11.33 -1.81
CA LEU A 253 -3.26 10.70 -2.99
C LEU A 253 -2.19 10.15 -3.95
N ILE A 254 -1.06 10.84 -4.09
CA ILE A 254 0.07 10.33 -4.88
C ILE A 254 0.71 9.11 -4.19
N VAL A 255 0.85 9.10 -2.87
CA VAL A 255 1.27 7.88 -2.14
C VAL A 255 0.31 6.74 -2.45
N ASN A 256 -1.00 6.95 -2.26
CA ASN A 256 -2.04 5.95 -2.52
C ASN A 256 -2.02 5.42 -3.95
N PHE A 257 -1.73 6.29 -4.94
CA PHE A 257 -1.57 5.89 -6.34
C PHE A 257 -0.48 4.82 -6.54
N PHE A 258 0.62 4.87 -5.79
CA PHE A 258 1.68 3.86 -5.87
C PHE A 258 1.33 2.54 -5.16
N LEU A 259 0.26 2.51 -4.35
CA LEU A 259 -0.14 1.34 -3.57
C LEU A 259 -1.19 0.46 -4.25
N VAL A 260 -1.76 0.89 -5.38
CA VAL A 260 -3.01 0.34 -5.96
C VAL A 260 -2.96 -0.02 -7.43
#